data_AF-A0A0J0UQJ3-F1
#
_entry.id   AF-A0A0J0UQJ3-F1
#
_cell.length_a   1.000
_cell.length_b   1.000
_cell.length_c   1.000
_cell.angle_alpha   90.00
_cell.angle_beta   90.00
_cell.angle_gamma   90.00
#
_symmetry.space_group_name_H-M   'P 1'
#
loop_
_entity.id
_entity.type
_entity.pdbx_description
1 polymer ?
#
loop_
_entity_poly.entity_id
_entity_poly.type
_entity_poly.pdbx_seq_one_letter_code
_entity_poly.pdbx_strand_id
1 'polypeptide(L)'
;MKPWYYTSDQPDLQAGDYMVDQFFPFVIERDRYGLRVLPENLGNLQYFEFGADEELTSKEVLENARYQKVVRDGFASFFFHPFLAVESQAQKYDGRGYTHLKEIVDGLTAMGYTWTSPSRQRKP
;
A
#
# COMPACT_ATOMS: atom_id res chain seq x y z
N MET A 1 -1.70 18.55 4.86
CA MET A 1 -2.45 17.31 4.54
C MET A 1 -1.75 16.20 5.31
N LYS A 2 -2.46 15.39 6.10
CA LYS A 2 -1.87 14.38 7.00
C LYS A 2 -1.37 13.20 6.15
N PRO A 3 -0.06 12.91 6.10
CA PRO A 3 0.41 11.65 5.53
C PRO A 3 -0.11 10.49 6.40
N TRP A 4 -0.68 9.48 5.76
CA TRP A 4 -1.35 8.37 6.45
C TRP A 4 -0.36 7.35 7.00
N TYR A 5 0.76 7.14 6.29
CA TYR A 5 1.75 6.10 6.63
C TYR A 5 3.19 6.60 6.77
N TYR A 6 3.43 7.84 6.36
CA TYR A 6 4.68 8.56 6.65
C TYR A 6 4.41 9.56 7.75
N THR A 7 5.36 9.77 8.65
CA THR A 7 5.21 10.53 9.90
C THR A 7 4.36 11.79 9.74
N SER A 8 3.25 11.86 10.49
CA SER A 8 2.45 13.09 10.63
C SER A 8 3.34 14.23 11.13
N ASP A 9 3.18 15.43 10.58
CA ASP A 9 3.81 16.65 11.12
C ASP A 9 3.32 16.96 12.56
N GLN A 10 2.23 16.31 12.98
CA GLN A 10 1.68 16.34 14.33
C GLN A 10 1.39 14.90 14.79
N PRO A 11 2.38 14.16 15.36
CA PRO A 11 2.15 12.80 15.81
C PRO A 11 1.24 12.79 17.05
N ASP A 12 0.26 11.87 17.08
CA ASP A 12 -0.41 11.54 18.33
C ASP A 12 0.52 10.61 19.12
N LEU A 13 0.99 11.10 20.27
CA LEU A 13 1.92 10.40 21.14
C LEU A 13 1.20 9.69 22.31
N GLN A 14 -0.14 9.72 22.34
CA GLN A 14 -0.89 8.93 23.30
C GLN A 14 -0.78 7.45 22.94
N ALA A 15 -0.48 6.63 23.94
CA ALA A 15 -0.37 5.19 23.78
C ALA A 15 -1.77 4.57 23.56
N GLY A 16 -2.21 4.52 22.31
CA GLY A 16 -3.16 3.55 21.78
C GLY A 16 -2.39 2.59 20.87
N ASP A 17 -2.79 1.32 20.81
CA ASP A 17 -2.08 0.24 20.11
C ASP A 17 -1.37 0.73 18.83
N TYR A 18 -0.03 0.68 18.83
CA TYR A 18 0.74 0.92 17.63
C TYR A 18 0.28 -0.11 16.60
N MET A 19 -0.39 0.35 15.54
CA MET A 19 -0.68 -0.50 14.38
C MET A 19 0.63 -1.18 13.96
N VAL A 20 0.66 -2.51 14.10
CA VAL A 20 1.82 -3.34 13.72
C VAL A 20 1.75 -3.54 12.22
N ASP A 21 2.09 -2.50 11.50
CA ASP A 21 2.07 -2.48 10.05
C ASP A 21 3.48 -2.50 9.47
N GLN A 22 3.59 -2.96 8.23
CA GLN A 22 4.87 -3.23 7.56
C GLN A 22 5.41 -1.98 6.84
N PHE A 23 5.42 -0.83 7.54
CA PHE A 23 5.84 0.50 7.05
C PHE A 23 7.37 0.69 6.95
N PHE A 24 8.08 -0.34 6.51
CA PHE A 24 9.51 -0.25 6.22
C PHE A 24 9.75 -0.22 4.70
N PRO A 25 10.84 0.39 4.19
CA PRO A 25 11.08 0.50 2.75
C PRO A 25 11.94 -0.62 2.16
N PHE A 26 12.03 -1.79 2.81
CA PHE A 26 12.92 -2.88 2.39
C PHE A 26 12.27 -4.25 2.56
N VAL A 27 12.76 -5.24 1.81
CA VAL A 27 12.31 -6.63 1.99
C VAL A 27 13.06 -7.27 3.15
N ILE A 28 12.34 -7.91 4.07
CA ILE A 28 12.93 -8.79 5.07
C ILE A 28 13.06 -10.18 4.43
N GLU A 29 14.28 -10.60 4.14
CA GLU A 29 14.51 -11.87 3.45
C GLU A 29 14.12 -13.09 4.30
N ARG A 30 14.28 -12.99 5.64
CA ARG A 30 13.87 -13.99 6.64
C ARG A 30 13.55 -13.31 7.97
N ASP A 31 12.34 -13.47 8.46
CA ASP A 31 11.96 -13.09 9.82
C ASP A 31 12.38 -14.18 10.85
N ARG A 32 11.96 -14.01 12.12
CA ARG A 32 12.23 -14.98 13.20
C ARG A 32 11.69 -16.39 12.91
N TYR A 33 10.67 -16.51 12.07
CA TYR A 33 10.02 -17.77 11.67
C TYR A 33 10.50 -18.26 10.29
N GLY A 34 11.46 -17.58 9.66
CA GLY A 34 12.01 -17.93 8.36
C GLY A 34 11.15 -17.50 7.17
N LEU A 35 10.11 -16.69 7.39
CA LEU A 35 9.24 -16.15 6.35
C LEU A 35 9.88 -14.92 5.69
N ARG A 36 9.61 -14.73 4.40
CA ARG A 36 9.98 -13.51 3.68
C ARG A 36 8.86 -12.49 3.85
N VAL A 37 9.20 -11.28 4.25
CA VAL A 37 8.22 -10.20 4.47
C VAL A 37 8.48 -9.11 3.45
N LEU A 38 7.47 -8.85 2.61
CA LEU A 38 7.45 -7.70 1.72
C LEU A 38 6.89 -6.52 2.50
N PRO A 39 7.35 -5.28 2.27
CA PRO A 39 6.73 -4.15 2.93
C PRO A 39 5.26 -3.98 2.51
N GLU A 40 4.50 -3.19 3.26
CA GLU A 40 3.16 -2.71 2.87
C GLU A 40 3.10 -1.20 3.15
N ASN A 41 4.02 -0.48 2.53
CA ASN A 41 4.36 0.88 2.94
C ASN A 41 3.65 1.99 2.16
N LEU A 42 2.87 1.62 1.15
CA LEU A 42 1.91 2.53 0.50
C LEU A 42 0.49 2.37 1.06
N GLY A 43 0.25 1.32 1.87
CA GLY A 43 -1.04 0.94 2.45
C GLY A 43 -1.92 0.13 1.51
N ASN A 44 -3.24 0.23 1.73
CA ASN A 44 -4.25 -0.51 0.98
C ASN A 44 -5.48 0.35 0.68
N LEU A 45 -6.27 -0.06 -0.32
CA LEU A 45 -7.57 0.56 -0.55
C LEU A 45 -8.53 0.23 0.61
N GLN A 46 -9.16 1.27 1.16
CA GLN A 46 -10.14 1.21 2.24
C GLN A 46 -11.33 2.12 1.92
N TYR A 47 -12.54 1.65 2.19
CA TYR A 47 -13.76 2.44 2.01
C TYR A 47 -14.70 2.25 3.19
N PHE A 48 -15.44 3.31 3.54
CA PHE A 48 -16.38 3.31 4.66
C PHE A 48 -17.46 2.22 4.52
N GLU A 49 -17.87 1.92 3.29
CA GLU A 49 -18.84 0.88 2.96
C GLU A 49 -18.37 -0.54 3.36
N PHE A 50 -17.08 -0.69 3.70
CA PHE A 50 -16.48 -1.92 4.21
C PHE A 50 -16.15 -1.87 5.70
N GLY A 51 -16.64 -0.85 6.42
CA GLY A 51 -16.39 -0.69 7.84
C GLY A 51 -14.99 -0.17 8.16
N ALA A 52 -14.31 0.44 7.18
CA ALA A 52 -13.09 1.18 7.46
C ALA A 52 -13.42 2.46 8.23
N ASP A 53 -12.58 2.82 9.19
CA ASP A 53 -12.72 4.08 9.95
C ASP A 53 -12.30 5.30 9.12
N GLU A 54 -11.61 5.07 7.99
CA GLU A 54 -11.11 6.11 7.07
C GLU A 54 -11.19 5.63 5.60
N GLU A 55 -11.33 6.57 4.67
CA GLU A 55 -11.28 6.30 3.23
C GLU A 55 -9.85 6.47 2.70
N LEU A 56 -9.30 5.40 2.12
CA LEU A 56 -8.01 5.39 1.46
C LEU A 56 -8.21 4.95 0.01
N THR A 57 -8.13 5.91 -0.90
CA THR A 57 -8.32 5.69 -2.33
C THR A 57 -6.98 5.61 -3.06
N SER A 58 -7.02 5.54 -4.39
CA SER A 58 -5.83 5.66 -5.24
C SER A 58 -5.04 6.94 -4.93
N LYS A 59 -5.72 8.04 -4.62
CA LYS A 59 -5.09 9.33 -4.32
C LYS A 59 -4.17 9.26 -3.11
N GLU A 60 -4.62 8.66 -2.02
CA GLU A 60 -3.84 8.54 -0.79
C GLU A 60 -2.64 7.60 -0.99
N VAL A 61 -2.84 6.47 -1.68
CA VAL A 61 -1.76 5.53 -2.03
C VAL A 61 -0.67 6.22 -2.89
N LEU A 62 -1.08 7.00 -3.89
CA LEU A 62 -0.14 7.72 -4.77
C LEU A 62 0.58 8.85 -4.03
N GLU A 63 -0.07 9.51 -3.08
CA GLU A 63 0.57 10.53 -2.25
C GLU A 63 1.63 9.91 -1.31
N ASN A 64 1.34 8.74 -0.74
CA ASN A 64 2.34 7.96 0.02
C ASN A 64 3.53 7.56 -0.87
N ALA A 65 3.28 7.14 -2.10
CA ALA A 65 4.34 6.83 -3.06
C ALA A 65 5.21 8.06 -3.36
N ARG A 66 4.59 9.24 -3.53
CA ARG A 66 5.32 10.50 -3.71
C ARG A 66 6.25 10.80 -2.53
N TYR A 67 5.78 10.61 -1.29
CA TYR A 67 6.61 10.79 -0.09
C TYR A 67 7.76 9.80 -0.02
N GLN A 68 7.53 8.54 -0.42
CA GLN A 68 8.54 7.50 -0.36
C GLN A 68 9.76 7.77 -1.26
N LYS A 69 9.62 8.56 -2.33
CA LYS A 69 10.71 8.86 -3.29
C LYS A 69 11.98 9.47 -2.65
N VAL A 70 11.91 9.95 -1.40
CA VAL A 70 13.09 10.40 -0.65
C VAL A 70 14.03 9.25 -0.24
N VAL A 71 13.52 8.02 -0.16
CA VAL A 71 14.29 6.82 0.20
C VAL A 71 14.88 6.20 -1.07
N ARG A 72 16.22 6.20 -1.18
CA ARG A 72 16.93 5.55 -2.29
C ARG A 72 16.90 4.03 -2.13
N ASP A 73 16.82 3.32 -3.25
CA ASP A 73 16.80 1.85 -3.31
C ASP A 73 15.71 1.19 -2.45
N GLY A 74 14.65 1.95 -2.14
CA GLY A 74 13.50 1.48 -1.38
C GLY A 74 12.50 0.71 -2.24
N PHE A 75 11.75 -0.18 -1.59
CA PHE A 75 10.64 -0.91 -2.20
C PHE A 75 9.32 -0.22 -1.87
N ALA A 76 8.46 -0.08 -2.88
CA ALA A 76 7.08 0.36 -2.75
C ALA A 76 6.14 -0.80 -2.96
N SER A 77 5.17 -0.95 -2.07
CA SER A 77 4.16 -2.00 -2.16
C SER A 77 2.89 -1.59 -1.44
N PHE A 78 1.78 -2.05 -1.99
CA PHE A 78 0.44 -1.83 -1.49
C PHE A 78 -0.32 -3.16 -1.52
N PHE A 79 -1.32 -3.28 -0.64
CA PHE A 79 -2.24 -4.41 -0.66
C PHE A 79 -3.53 -4.05 -1.42
N PHE A 80 -4.06 -5.02 -2.18
CA PHE A 80 -5.32 -4.88 -2.90
C PHE A 80 -6.23 -6.06 -2.59
N HIS A 81 -7.43 -5.77 -2.08
CA HIS A 81 -8.45 -6.77 -1.81
C HIS A 81 -9.09 -7.26 -3.13
N PRO A 82 -8.95 -8.54 -3.52
CA PRO A 82 -9.41 -9.00 -4.83
C PRO A 82 -10.90 -8.80 -5.10
N PHE A 83 -11.75 -8.85 -4.05
CA PHE A 83 -13.20 -8.66 -4.20
C PHE A 83 -13.58 -7.27 -4.72
N LEU A 84 -12.69 -6.26 -4.58
CA LEU A 84 -12.89 -4.91 -5.12
C LEU A 84 -12.77 -4.86 -6.65
N ALA A 85 -12.23 -5.89 -7.28
CA ALA A 85 -12.10 -6.00 -8.74
C ALA A 85 -13.03 -7.04 -9.37
N VAL A 86 -13.84 -7.75 -8.58
CA VAL A 86 -14.74 -8.78 -9.11
C VAL A 86 -15.94 -8.10 -9.77
N GLU A 87 -16.06 -8.22 -11.09
CA GLU A 87 -17.11 -7.57 -11.89
C GLU A 87 -18.53 -7.95 -11.43
N SER A 88 -18.76 -9.21 -11.06
CA SER A 88 -20.05 -9.66 -10.52
C SER A 88 -20.38 -9.06 -9.15
N GLN A 89 -19.38 -8.52 -8.45
CA GLN A 89 -19.53 -7.80 -7.20
C GLN A 89 -19.34 -6.28 -7.36
N ALA A 90 -19.01 -5.80 -8.56
CA ALA A 90 -18.77 -4.39 -8.82
C ALA A 90 -20.01 -3.56 -8.48
N GLN A 91 -21.22 -4.08 -8.73
CA GLN A 91 -22.45 -3.39 -8.33
C GLN A 91 -22.64 -3.30 -6.81
N LYS A 92 -22.07 -4.23 -6.04
CA LYS A 92 -22.09 -4.19 -4.57
C LYS A 92 -21.11 -3.15 -4.02
N TYR A 93 -20.10 -2.80 -4.81
CA TYR A 93 -18.92 -2.03 -4.41
C TYR A 93 -18.67 -0.83 -5.32
N ASP A 94 -19.75 -0.31 -5.95
CA ASP A 94 -19.81 0.78 -6.95
C ASP A 94 -18.83 0.71 -8.14
N GLY A 95 -18.04 -0.36 -8.24
CA GLY A 95 -17.06 -0.62 -9.28
C GLY A 95 -15.78 0.21 -9.17
N ARG A 96 -15.66 1.14 -8.22
CA ARG A 96 -14.49 2.05 -8.15
C ARG A 96 -13.20 1.36 -7.74
N GLY A 97 -13.29 0.21 -7.06
CA GLY A 97 -12.13 -0.59 -6.65
C GLY A 97 -11.18 -0.93 -7.80
N TYR A 98 -11.71 -1.42 -8.92
CA TYR A 98 -10.90 -1.71 -10.10
C TYR A 98 -10.35 -0.43 -10.77
N THR A 99 -11.13 0.65 -10.77
CA THR A 99 -10.67 1.96 -11.28
C THR A 99 -9.49 2.47 -10.46
N HIS A 100 -9.59 2.47 -9.13
CA HIS A 100 -8.51 2.90 -8.25
C HIS A 100 -7.26 2.01 -8.37
N LEU A 101 -7.42 0.69 -8.58
CA LEU A 101 -6.28 -0.18 -8.87
C LEU A 101 -5.53 0.26 -10.14
N LYS A 102 -6.25 0.56 -11.22
CA LYS A 102 -5.63 1.05 -12.46
C LYS A 102 -4.93 2.38 -12.23
N GLU A 103 -5.57 3.32 -11.53
CA GLU A 103 -4.98 4.63 -11.22
C GLU A 103 -3.70 4.50 -10.39
N ILE A 104 -3.65 3.59 -9.42
CA ILE A 104 -2.44 3.31 -8.66
C ILE A 104 -1.33 2.78 -9.59
N VAL A 105 -1.63 1.77 -10.42
CA VAL A 105 -0.64 1.17 -11.32
C VAL A 105 -0.11 2.20 -12.33
N ASP A 106 -1.00 2.98 -12.95
CA ASP A 106 -0.66 4.02 -13.92
C ASP A 106 0.14 5.15 -13.26
N GLY A 107 -0.28 5.60 -12.07
CA GLY A 107 0.40 6.65 -11.32
C GLY A 107 1.78 6.26 -10.85
N LEU A 108 1.95 5.05 -10.30
CA LEU A 108 3.27 4.53 -9.92
C LEU A 108 4.20 4.39 -11.14
N THR A 109 3.67 3.92 -12.26
CA THR A 109 4.43 3.84 -13.52
C THR A 109 4.85 5.24 -14.00
N ALA A 110 3.95 6.22 -13.97
CA ALA A 110 4.24 7.61 -14.32
C ALA A 110 5.27 8.28 -13.38
N MET A 111 5.33 7.87 -12.11
CA MET A 111 6.34 8.32 -11.13
C MET A 111 7.71 7.64 -11.32
N GLY A 112 7.84 6.75 -12.31
CA GLY A 112 9.09 6.06 -12.63
C GLY A 112 9.45 4.93 -11.67
N TYR A 113 8.47 4.28 -11.04
CA TYR A 113 8.70 3.02 -10.34
C TYR A 113 8.94 1.87 -11.32
N THR A 114 9.81 0.93 -10.93
CA THR A 114 10.06 -0.31 -11.69
C THR A 114 9.41 -1.49 -10.98
N TRP A 115 8.57 -2.23 -11.70
CA TRP A 115 7.88 -3.39 -11.16
C TRP A 115 8.78 -4.63 -11.11
N THR A 116 8.64 -5.42 -10.05
CA THR A 116 9.34 -6.70 -9.89
C THR A 116 8.42 -7.75 -9.29
N SER A 117 8.77 -9.02 -9.47
CA SER A 117 8.01 -10.12 -8.89
C SER A 117 8.28 -10.25 -7.39
N PRO A 118 7.24 -10.54 -6.58
CA PRO A 118 7.43 -10.97 -5.19
C PRO A 118 8.09 -12.35 -5.10
N SER A 119 8.06 -13.15 -6.17
CA SER A 119 8.79 -14.42 -6.22
C SER A 119 10.26 -14.18 -6.53
N ARG A 120 11.15 -14.83 -5.77
CA ARG A 120 12.57 -14.93 -6.13
C ARG A 120 12.65 -15.60 -7.50
N GLN A 121 13.14 -14.91 -8.53
CA GLN A 121 13.86 -15.66 -9.56
C GLN A 121 15.12 -16.20 -8.88
N ARG A 122 15.22 -17.53 -8.74
CA ARG A 122 16.51 -18.14 -8.43
C ARG A 122 17.46 -17.63 -9.51
N LYS A 123 18.51 -16.89 -9.13
CA LYS A 123 19.69 -16.88 -9.99
C LYS A 123 20.11 -18.35 -10.18
N PRO A 124 20.36 -18.80 -11.42
CA PRO A 124 20.97 -20.11 -11.65
C PRO A 124 22.27 -20.24 -10.85
#